data_AF-A0A536T862-F1
#
_entry.id   AF-A0A536T862-F1
#
_cell.length_a   1.000
_cell.length_b   1.000
_cell.length_c   1.000
_cell.angle_alpha   90.00
_cell.angle_beta   90.00
_cell.angle_gamma   90.00
#
_symmetry.space_group_name_H-M   'P 1'
#
loop_
_entity.id
_entity.type
_entity.pdbx_description
1 polymer ?
#
loop_
_entity_poly.entity_id
_entity_poly.type
_entity_poly.pdbx_seq_one_letter_code
_entity_poly.pdbx_strand_id
1 'polypeptide(L)'
;MGGYPATTNAYKFKQGTDILKRMAAREMPADIADVKGEDITLHLRQENFLQQPRDVYAVVWSAGGGFGDPFERDPSRVREDVIDSRSVSIAAAREIYGVAITADGVVDATATRMLRISRREANRKKDGQVARLGGAVLACLTDSLDLRREQDGVHAACCRCAADLGLARGNYKDLCMRRDTDIGAANPNIGDYRRYIDDRPMFRQFFCPGCGALIENEVARENDPILHDIELHVR
;
A
#
# COMPACT_ATOMS: atom_id res chain seq x y z
N MET A 1 1.12 -9.54 6.77
CA MET A 1 2.01 -8.37 6.93
C MET A 1 1.51 -7.24 6.03
N GLY A 2 0.53 -6.45 6.50
CA GLY A 2 -0.24 -5.43 5.76
C GLY A 2 0.47 -4.19 5.18
N GLY A 3 1.77 -4.23 4.92
CA GLY A 3 2.49 -3.12 4.31
C GLY A 3 2.20 -2.97 2.81
N TYR A 4 2.26 -1.74 2.29
CA TYR A 4 2.04 -1.47 0.87
C TYR A 4 3.25 -1.89 0.02
N PRO A 5 3.05 -2.31 -1.24
CA PRO A 5 4.14 -2.51 -2.19
C PRO A 5 4.95 -1.22 -2.42
N ALA A 6 6.20 -1.38 -2.86
CA ALA A 6 7.04 -0.25 -3.24
C ALA A 6 6.54 0.46 -4.50
N THR A 7 7.05 1.67 -4.74
CA THR A 7 6.93 2.28 -6.08
C THR A 7 7.68 1.42 -7.11
N THR A 8 7.09 1.34 -8.30
CA THR A 8 7.69 0.78 -9.50
C THR A 8 8.78 1.71 -10.00
N ASN A 9 9.80 1.13 -10.64
CA ASN A 9 10.74 1.89 -11.45
C ASN A 9 9.97 2.46 -12.65
N ALA A 10 10.01 3.79 -12.82
CA ALA A 10 9.37 4.45 -13.96
C ALA A 10 10.37 5.34 -14.70
N TYR A 11 10.47 5.11 -16.01
CA TYR A 11 11.24 5.95 -16.92
C TYR A 11 10.27 6.89 -17.63
N LYS A 12 10.47 8.20 -17.45
CA LYS A 12 9.68 9.24 -18.10
C LYS A 12 10.58 9.97 -19.09
N PHE A 13 10.18 10.02 -20.35
CA PHE A 13 10.94 10.67 -21.40
C PHE A 13 10.04 11.63 -22.19
N LYS A 14 10.48 12.88 -22.31
CA LYS A 14 9.82 13.88 -23.13
C LYS A 14 10.77 14.39 -24.20
N GLN A 15 10.30 14.40 -25.45
CA GLN A 15 11.04 14.95 -26.58
C GLN A 15 10.57 16.36 -26.92
N GLY A 16 11.45 17.14 -27.55
CA GLY A 16 11.08 18.42 -28.13
C GLY A 16 10.66 19.47 -27.10
N THR A 17 11.28 19.46 -25.91
CA THR A 17 10.72 20.16 -24.75
C THR A 17 10.98 21.67 -24.71
N ASP A 18 10.28 22.36 -23.81
CA ASP A 18 10.51 23.77 -23.46
C ASP A 18 11.68 24.01 -22.49
N ILE A 19 12.46 22.98 -22.14
CA ILE A 19 13.47 23.04 -21.08
C ILE A 19 14.52 24.14 -21.28
N LEU A 20 15.00 24.33 -22.51
CA LEU A 20 16.01 25.36 -22.79
C LEU A 20 15.46 26.78 -22.63
N LYS A 21 14.16 26.99 -22.92
CA LYS A 21 13.50 28.28 -22.68
C LYS A 21 13.37 28.55 -21.18
N ARG A 22 12.97 27.54 -20.41
CA ARG A 22 12.91 27.60 -18.94
C ARG A 22 14.26 27.91 -18.32
N MET A 23 15.32 27.24 -18.77
CA MET A 23 16.69 27.51 -18.33
C MET A 23 17.11 28.95 -18.63
N ALA A 24 16.82 29.47 -19.83
CA ALA A 24 17.10 30.85 -20.18
C ALA A 24 16.31 31.85 -19.31
N ALA A 25 15.07 31.51 -18.95
CA ALA A 25 14.23 32.28 -18.04
C ALA A 25 14.55 32.08 -16.55
N ARG A 26 15.49 31.17 -16.21
CA ARG A 26 15.82 30.76 -14.83
C ARG A 26 14.63 30.16 -14.07
N GLU A 27 13.77 29.45 -14.79
CA GLU A 27 12.62 28.73 -14.25
C GLU A 27 12.98 27.24 -14.06
N MET A 28 13.17 26.81 -12.81
CA MET A 28 13.46 25.41 -12.52
C MET A 28 12.14 24.60 -12.45
N PRO A 29 11.95 23.53 -13.26
CA PRO A 29 10.82 22.63 -13.09
C PRO A 29 10.96 21.84 -11.78
N ALA A 30 9.84 21.59 -11.09
CA ALA A 30 9.82 20.77 -9.88
C ALA A 30 9.62 19.29 -10.23
N ASP A 31 8.88 19.00 -11.30
CA ASP A 31 8.67 17.66 -11.85
C ASP A 31 8.74 17.69 -13.39
N ILE A 32 9.02 16.55 -14.02
CA ILE A 32 8.97 16.42 -15.48
C ILE A 32 7.57 16.72 -16.05
N ALA A 33 6.51 16.56 -15.26
CA ALA A 33 5.14 16.96 -15.62
C ALA A 33 5.00 18.46 -15.86
N ASP A 34 5.88 19.29 -15.28
CA ASP A 34 5.89 20.73 -15.53
C ASP A 34 6.41 21.06 -16.93
N VAL A 35 7.24 20.18 -17.51
CA VAL A 35 7.94 20.40 -18.79
C VAL A 35 7.00 20.10 -19.95
N LYS A 36 6.87 21.03 -20.88
CA LYS A 36 6.08 20.83 -22.11
C LYS A 36 6.91 20.10 -23.13
N GLY A 37 6.31 19.16 -23.85
CA GLY A 37 6.95 18.35 -24.88
C GLY A 37 6.09 17.13 -25.22
N GLU A 38 6.58 16.29 -26.12
CA GLU A 38 5.92 15.04 -26.48
C GLU A 38 6.33 13.93 -25.51
N ASP A 39 5.35 13.26 -24.89
CA ASP A 39 5.60 12.11 -24.02
C ASP A 39 5.94 10.87 -24.85
N ILE A 40 7.15 10.35 -24.65
CA ILE A 40 7.63 9.14 -25.29
C ILE A 40 7.66 8.00 -24.28
N THR A 41 6.94 6.92 -24.59
CA THR A 41 7.04 5.68 -23.82
C THR A 41 8.32 4.96 -24.20
N LEU A 42 9.23 4.80 -23.24
CA LEU A 42 10.39 3.92 -23.38
C LEU A 42 10.01 2.50 -22.94
N HIS A 43 10.49 1.49 -23.68
CA HIS A 43 10.32 0.09 -23.31
C HIS A 43 11.24 -0.31 -22.15
N LEU A 44 10.91 -1.41 -21.48
CA LEU A 44 11.74 -1.98 -20.43
C LEU A 44 13.14 -2.28 -20.98
N ARG A 45 14.17 -1.63 -20.40
CA ARG A 45 15.56 -1.73 -20.84
C ARG A 45 15.78 -1.38 -22.31
N GLN A 46 15.00 -0.43 -22.86
CA GLN A 46 15.24 0.07 -24.20
C GLN A 46 16.63 0.70 -24.30
N GLU A 47 17.41 0.21 -25.26
CA GLU A 47 18.73 0.72 -25.59
C GLU A 47 18.66 1.59 -26.86
N ASN A 48 19.69 2.40 -27.11
CA ASN A 48 19.89 3.15 -28.35
C ASN A 48 18.79 4.18 -28.72
N PHE A 49 18.05 4.73 -27.73
CA PHE A 49 17.23 5.91 -28.00
C PHE A 49 18.10 7.17 -28.03
N LEU A 50 17.84 8.07 -28.98
CA LEU A 50 18.58 9.31 -29.12
C LEU A 50 17.97 10.38 -28.22
N GLN A 51 18.77 10.93 -27.29
CA GLN A 51 18.41 12.11 -26.51
C GLN A 51 19.03 13.36 -27.12
N GLN A 52 18.20 14.32 -27.52
CA GLN A 52 18.64 15.62 -28.01
C GLN A 52 18.79 16.64 -26.86
N PRO A 53 19.49 17.78 -27.07
CA PRO A 53 19.66 18.80 -26.02
C PRO A 53 18.37 19.39 -25.45
N ARG A 54 17.24 19.24 -26.16
CA ARG A 54 15.92 19.70 -25.74
C ARG A 54 15.05 18.60 -25.13
N ASP A 55 15.57 17.39 -24.97
CA ASP A 55 14.80 16.26 -24.45
C ASP A 55 15.06 16.09 -22.95
N VAL A 56 14.04 15.69 -22.20
CA VAL A 56 14.12 15.51 -20.76
C VAL A 56 13.83 14.05 -20.42
N TYR A 57 14.77 13.44 -19.70
CA TYR A 57 14.67 12.09 -19.18
C TYR A 57 14.67 12.14 -17.65
N ALA A 58 13.68 11.53 -17.03
CA ALA A 58 13.56 11.42 -15.58
C ALA A 58 13.33 9.97 -15.17
N VAL A 59 13.93 9.57 -14.06
CA VAL A 59 13.79 8.22 -13.50
C VAL A 59 13.18 8.34 -12.11
N VAL A 60 12.09 7.62 -11.88
CA VAL A 60 11.57 7.34 -10.55
C VAL A 60 12.15 5.99 -10.13
N TRP A 61 13.04 6.01 -9.14
CA TRP A 61 13.64 4.79 -8.60
C TRP A 61 12.68 4.06 -7.66
N SER A 62 12.76 2.73 -7.68
CA SER A 62 12.04 1.86 -6.78
C SER A 62 12.47 2.10 -5.34
N ALA A 63 11.49 2.06 -4.44
CA ALA A 63 11.71 2.13 -3.00
C ALA A 63 11.63 0.72 -2.37
N GLY A 64 11.75 0.64 -1.06
CA GLY A 64 11.42 -0.58 -0.31
C GLY A 64 9.90 -0.75 -0.14
N GLY A 65 9.46 -2.00 0.04
CA GLY A 65 8.09 -2.30 0.46
C GLY A 65 7.85 -1.86 1.90
N GLY A 66 6.60 -1.49 2.21
CA GLY A 66 6.18 -1.18 3.57
C GLY A 66 6.01 -2.43 4.44
N PHE A 67 5.89 -2.23 5.75
CA PHE A 67 5.63 -3.28 6.72
C PHE A 67 4.55 -2.83 7.73
N GLY A 68 3.64 -3.75 8.08
CA GLY A 68 2.59 -3.52 9.07
C GLY A 68 1.38 -2.71 8.56
N ASP A 69 0.34 -2.61 9.39
CA ASP A 69 -0.84 -1.77 9.12
C ASP A 69 -0.45 -0.28 9.16
N PRO A 70 -0.63 0.51 8.07
CA PRO A 70 -0.28 1.93 8.04
C PRO A 70 -0.94 2.77 9.14
N PHE A 71 -2.09 2.36 9.67
CA PHE A 71 -2.76 3.08 10.77
C PHE A 71 -2.07 2.89 12.13
N GLU A 72 -1.01 2.11 12.18
CA GLU A 72 -0.21 1.86 13.38
C GLU A 72 1.06 2.67 13.40
N ARG A 73 1.43 3.28 12.27
CA ARG A 73 2.54 4.24 12.25
C ARG A 73 2.21 5.42 13.16
N ASP A 74 3.18 5.79 13.99
CA ASP A 74 3.09 6.95 14.86
C ASP A 74 2.76 8.22 14.03
N PRO A 75 1.66 8.94 14.35
CA PRO A 75 1.30 10.17 13.63
C PRO A 75 2.41 11.23 13.61
N SER A 76 3.23 11.33 14.66
CA SER A 76 4.34 12.28 14.72
C SER A 76 5.40 11.97 13.67
N ARG A 77 5.74 10.68 13.50
CA ARG A 77 6.66 10.20 12.47
C ARG A 77 6.11 10.40 11.06
N VAL A 78 4.79 10.22 10.86
CA VAL A 78 4.15 10.56 9.58
C VAL A 78 4.28 12.06 9.28
N ARG A 79 4.15 12.92 10.29
CA ARG A 79 4.36 14.36 10.14
C ARG A 79 5.82 14.70 9.80
N GLU A 80 6.80 14.02 10.39
CA GLU A 80 8.22 14.14 10.00
C GLU A 80 8.44 13.73 8.54
N ASP A 81 7.81 12.62 8.09
CA ASP A 81 7.90 12.17 6.70
C ASP A 81 7.34 13.23 5.72
N VAL A 82 6.29 13.95 6.13
CA VAL A 82 5.64 14.99 5.31
C VAL A 82 6.40 16.31 5.33
N ILE A 83 6.70 16.83 6.53
CA ILE A 83 7.20 18.20 6.70
C ILE A 83 8.72 18.26 6.55
N ASP A 84 9.42 17.34 7.21
CA ASP A 84 10.86 17.42 7.35
C ASP A 84 11.55 16.68 6.21
N SER A 85 11.10 15.45 5.93
CA SER A 85 11.70 14.59 4.89
C SER A 85 11.13 14.86 3.49
N ARG A 86 9.90 15.40 3.40
CA ARG A 86 9.15 15.58 2.15
C ARG A 86 9.06 14.31 1.29
N SER A 87 9.06 13.15 1.95
CA SER A 87 8.98 11.83 1.32
C SER A 87 7.54 11.33 1.19
N VAL A 88 6.61 11.94 1.93
CA VAL A 88 5.18 11.62 1.93
C VAL A 88 4.37 12.90 1.70
N SER A 89 3.40 12.87 0.79
CA SER A 89 2.51 14.02 0.58
C SER A 89 1.45 14.13 1.69
N ILE A 90 0.90 15.33 1.90
CA ILE A 90 -0.22 15.55 2.84
C ILE A 90 -1.42 14.65 2.47
N ALA A 91 -1.69 14.47 1.18
CA ALA A 91 -2.73 13.58 0.69
C ALA A 91 -2.45 12.12 1.11
N ALA A 92 -1.22 11.62 0.87
CA ALA A 92 -0.84 10.27 1.25
C ALA A 92 -0.83 10.05 2.78
N ALA A 93 -0.44 11.06 3.57
CA ALA A 93 -0.56 11.02 5.04
C ALA A 93 -2.00 10.74 5.48
N ARG A 94 -2.97 11.44 4.86
CA ARG A 94 -4.40 11.26 5.14
C ARG A 94 -4.94 9.94 4.59
N GLU A 95 -4.54 9.59 3.37
CA GLU A 95 -5.13 8.48 2.61
C GLU A 95 -4.55 7.12 2.92
N ILE A 96 -3.27 7.02 3.25
CA ILE A 96 -2.60 5.75 3.54
C ILE A 96 -2.47 5.57 5.04
N TYR A 97 -1.96 6.57 5.75
CA TYR A 97 -1.67 6.48 7.19
C TYR A 97 -2.83 6.92 8.10
N GLY A 98 -3.88 7.53 7.53
CA GLY A 98 -5.02 8.07 8.29
C GLY A 98 -4.64 9.25 9.19
N VAL A 99 -3.57 9.97 8.87
CA VAL A 99 -3.06 11.11 9.66
C VAL A 99 -3.47 12.42 8.99
N ALA A 100 -4.15 13.27 9.76
CA ALA A 100 -4.49 14.62 9.34
C ALA A 100 -3.41 15.60 9.81
N ILE A 101 -2.88 16.37 8.86
CA ILE A 101 -1.90 17.44 9.12
C ILE A 101 -2.59 18.75 8.80
N THR A 102 -2.52 19.69 9.75
CA THR A 102 -3.10 21.03 9.64
C THR A 102 -2.27 21.93 8.71
N ALA A 103 -2.79 23.10 8.37
CA ALA A 103 -2.10 24.04 7.48
C ALA A 103 -0.77 24.56 8.07
N ASP A 104 -0.64 24.60 9.40
CA ASP A 104 0.58 24.93 10.14
C ASP A 104 1.55 23.74 10.30
N GLY A 105 1.26 22.59 9.69
CA GLY A 105 2.18 21.44 9.66
C GLY A 105 2.20 20.62 10.95
N VAL A 106 1.14 20.69 11.75
CA VAL A 106 0.97 19.97 13.02
C VAL A 106 -0.02 18.81 12.83
N VAL A 107 0.15 17.75 13.60
CA VAL A 107 -0.81 16.63 13.60
C VAL A 107 -2.11 17.07 14.27
N ASP A 108 -3.22 16.99 13.55
CA ASP A 108 -4.55 17.06 14.17
C ASP A 108 -4.89 15.70 14.79
N ALA A 109 -4.66 15.58 16.10
CA ALA A 109 -4.87 14.35 16.84
C ALA A 109 -6.35 13.89 16.81
N THR A 110 -7.30 14.84 16.84
CA THR A 110 -8.72 14.51 16.84
C THR A 110 -9.15 14.00 15.47
N ALA A 111 -8.81 14.73 14.40
CA ALA A 111 -9.12 14.29 13.04
C ALA A 111 -8.42 12.98 12.69
N THR A 112 -7.16 12.80 13.08
CA THR A 112 -6.41 11.55 12.89
C THR A 112 -7.10 10.37 13.57
N ARG A 113 -7.51 10.52 14.83
CA ARG A 113 -8.25 9.49 15.56
C ARG A 113 -9.56 9.15 14.87
N MET A 114 -10.34 10.16 14.47
CA MET A 114 -11.63 9.96 13.79
C MET A 114 -11.47 9.29 12.43
N LEU A 115 -10.45 9.65 11.64
CA LEU A 115 -10.13 9.01 10.36
C LEU A 115 -9.82 7.54 10.56
N ARG A 116 -8.92 7.20 11.49
CA ARG A 116 -8.54 5.80 11.75
C ARG A 116 -9.72 4.98 12.27
N ILE A 117 -10.53 5.52 13.19
CA ILE A 117 -11.76 4.85 13.66
C ILE A 117 -12.72 4.60 12.50
N SER A 118 -13.08 5.65 11.75
CA SER A 118 -14.03 5.54 10.64
C SER A 118 -13.59 4.51 9.60
N ARG A 119 -12.29 4.50 9.25
CA ARG A 119 -11.75 3.53 8.30
C ARG A 119 -11.68 2.11 8.85
N ARG A 120 -11.31 1.93 10.12
CA ARG A 120 -11.39 0.61 10.77
C ARG A 120 -12.82 0.09 10.80
N GLU A 121 -13.79 0.93 11.14
CA GLU A 121 -15.20 0.56 11.10
C GLU A 121 -15.65 0.19 9.69
N ALA A 122 -15.24 0.94 8.66
CA ALA A 122 -15.53 0.62 7.26
C ALA A 122 -14.97 -0.74 6.81
N ASN A 123 -13.82 -1.14 7.36
CA ASN A 123 -13.13 -2.39 7.02
C ASN A 123 -13.61 -3.63 7.82
N ARG A 124 -14.44 -3.46 8.85
CA ARG A 124 -14.98 -4.57 9.66
C ARG A 124 -16.14 -5.27 8.96
N LYS A 125 -16.41 -6.50 9.41
CA LYS A 125 -17.65 -7.20 9.07
C LYS A 125 -18.84 -6.39 9.61
N LYS A 126 -19.85 -6.17 8.77
CA LYS A 126 -21.05 -5.40 9.15
C LYS A 126 -22.12 -6.25 9.83
N ASP A 127 -22.24 -7.50 9.39
CA ASP A 127 -23.31 -8.39 9.83
C ASP A 127 -22.76 -9.60 10.59
N GLY A 128 -23.43 -9.96 11.68
CA GLY A 128 -23.10 -11.12 12.50
C GLY A 128 -21.94 -10.89 13.48
N GLN A 129 -21.79 -11.83 14.41
CA GLN A 129 -20.71 -11.79 15.39
C GLN A 129 -19.43 -12.38 14.81
N VAL A 130 -18.31 -11.78 15.20
CA VAL A 130 -16.97 -12.32 14.93
C VAL A 130 -16.51 -13.03 16.19
N ALA A 131 -16.29 -14.35 16.10
CA ALA A 131 -15.76 -15.14 17.21
C ALA A 131 -14.39 -14.60 17.63
N ARG A 132 -14.15 -14.52 18.94
CA ARG A 132 -12.87 -14.12 19.52
C ARG A 132 -12.33 -15.26 20.37
N LEU A 133 -11.07 -15.60 20.13
CA LEU A 133 -10.40 -16.73 20.75
C LEU A 133 -9.87 -16.37 22.13
N GLY A 134 -10.15 -17.23 23.11
CA GLY A 134 -9.72 -17.09 24.50
C GLY A 134 -8.53 -17.99 24.86
N GLY A 135 -8.17 -18.91 23.97
CA GLY A 135 -7.09 -19.87 24.12
C GLY A 135 -5.71 -19.23 24.19
N ALA A 136 -4.75 -20.02 24.69
CA ALA A 136 -3.38 -19.57 24.88
C ALA A 136 -2.70 -19.24 23.54
N VAL A 137 -1.98 -18.12 23.49
CA VAL A 137 -1.14 -17.77 22.34
C VAL A 137 0.08 -18.69 22.33
N LEU A 138 0.23 -19.48 21.28
CA LEU A 138 1.37 -20.37 21.07
C LEU A 138 2.54 -19.64 20.41
N ALA A 139 2.25 -18.76 19.44
CA ALA A 139 3.25 -17.98 18.73
C ALA A 139 2.63 -16.73 18.09
N CYS A 140 3.45 -15.71 17.86
CA CYS A 140 3.15 -14.60 16.97
C CYS A 140 3.67 -14.98 15.57
N LEU A 141 2.76 -15.21 14.63
CA LEU A 141 3.10 -15.70 13.28
C LEU A 141 3.52 -14.56 12.36
N THR A 142 2.82 -13.43 12.44
CA THR A 142 3.17 -12.16 11.81
C THR A 142 2.78 -11.02 12.75
N ASP A 143 3.17 -9.79 12.44
CA ASP A 143 2.78 -8.60 13.23
C ASP A 143 1.26 -8.38 13.33
N SER A 144 0.47 -9.08 12.51
CA SER A 144 -1.00 -9.03 12.52
C SER A 144 -1.68 -10.34 12.94
N LEU A 145 -0.93 -11.44 13.15
CA LEU A 145 -1.47 -12.79 13.36
C LEU A 145 -0.82 -13.52 14.54
N ASP A 146 -1.65 -14.01 15.45
CA ASP A 146 -1.29 -14.98 16.49
C ASP A 146 -1.71 -16.39 16.07
N LEU A 147 -1.01 -17.40 16.59
CA LEU A 147 -1.50 -18.77 16.69
C LEU A 147 -2.02 -19.03 18.09
N ARG A 148 -3.27 -19.51 18.21
CA ARG A 148 -3.93 -19.77 19.49
C ARG A 148 -4.38 -21.22 19.60
N ARG A 149 -4.19 -21.83 20.78
CA ARG A 149 -4.67 -23.18 21.08
C ARG A 149 -6.10 -23.11 21.62
N GLU A 150 -7.03 -23.68 20.89
CA GLU A 150 -8.43 -23.86 21.27
C GLU A 150 -8.74 -25.36 21.49
N GLN A 151 -9.98 -25.67 21.85
CA GLN A 151 -10.41 -27.05 22.14
C GLN A 151 -10.38 -27.95 20.89
N ASP A 152 -10.65 -27.39 19.71
CA ASP A 152 -10.76 -28.07 18.42
C ASP A 152 -9.49 -27.99 17.56
N GLY A 153 -8.46 -27.23 17.98
CA GLY A 153 -7.19 -27.18 17.27
C GLY A 153 -6.33 -25.96 17.57
N VAL A 154 -5.37 -25.70 16.67
CA VAL A 154 -4.64 -24.43 16.63
C VAL A 154 -5.26 -23.57 15.56
N HIS A 155 -5.55 -22.31 15.90
CA HIS A 155 -6.19 -21.35 15.03
C HIS A 155 -5.25 -20.18 14.75
N ALA A 156 -5.35 -19.60 13.55
CA ALA A 156 -4.84 -18.28 13.27
C ALA A 156 -5.85 -17.24 13.80
N ALA A 157 -5.35 -16.21 14.48
CA ALA A 157 -6.19 -15.16 15.06
C ALA A 157 -5.58 -13.79 14.83
N CYS A 158 -6.41 -12.76 14.75
CA CYS A 158 -5.91 -11.39 14.76
C CYS A 158 -5.22 -11.08 16.10
N CYS A 159 -3.95 -10.65 16.07
CA CYS A 159 -3.17 -10.37 17.28
C CYS A 159 -3.74 -9.23 18.15
N ARG A 160 -4.63 -8.41 17.59
CA ARG A 160 -5.18 -7.20 18.24
C ARG A 160 -6.45 -7.45 19.02
N CYS A 161 -7.38 -8.19 18.43
CA CYS A 161 -8.71 -8.40 19.00
C CYS A 161 -9.07 -9.89 19.16
N ALA A 162 -8.11 -10.78 18.89
CA ALA A 162 -8.27 -12.24 18.93
C ALA A 162 -9.38 -12.78 18.03
N ALA A 163 -9.82 -12.02 17.01
CA ALA A 163 -10.79 -12.53 16.03
C ALA A 163 -10.27 -13.83 15.41
N ASP A 164 -11.09 -14.87 15.43
CA ASP A 164 -10.77 -16.16 14.83
C ASP A 164 -10.73 -16.02 13.30
N LEU A 165 -9.59 -16.37 12.72
CA LEU A 165 -9.35 -16.39 11.28
C LEU A 165 -9.22 -17.83 10.77
N GLY A 166 -9.66 -18.81 11.57
CA GLY A 166 -9.79 -20.21 11.19
C GLY A 166 -8.64 -21.07 11.68
N LEU A 167 -8.77 -22.38 11.43
CA LEU A 167 -7.73 -23.36 11.75
C LEU A 167 -6.40 -22.99 11.08
N ALA A 168 -5.29 -23.16 11.80
CA ALA A 168 -3.93 -22.83 11.34
C ALA A 168 -3.46 -23.61 10.10
N ARG A 169 -4.16 -24.69 9.75
CA ARG A 169 -3.93 -25.47 8.51
C ARG A 169 -4.66 -24.90 7.28
N GLY A 170 -5.61 -23.99 7.49
CA GLY A 170 -6.36 -23.30 6.45
C GLY A 170 -5.76 -21.92 6.16
N ASN A 171 -6.36 -21.21 5.20
CA ASN A 171 -5.92 -19.88 4.82
C ASN A 171 -6.68 -18.80 5.61
N TYR A 172 -5.96 -18.06 6.46
CA TYR A 172 -6.54 -16.98 7.26
C TYR A 172 -7.21 -15.87 6.44
N LYS A 173 -6.80 -15.70 5.18
CA LYS A 173 -7.39 -14.70 4.27
C LYS A 173 -8.84 -15.02 3.90
N ASP A 174 -9.25 -16.29 3.93
CA ASP A 174 -10.62 -16.72 3.59
C ASP A 174 -11.66 -16.18 4.59
N LEU A 175 -11.24 -15.87 5.82
CA LEU A 175 -12.08 -15.29 6.86
C LEU A 175 -11.84 -13.80 7.10
N CYS A 176 -10.96 -13.17 6.30
CA CYS A 176 -10.75 -11.73 6.32
C CYS A 176 -11.81 -11.00 5.47
N MET A 177 -12.06 -9.73 5.80
CA MET A 177 -12.78 -8.82 4.91
C MET A 177 -11.87 -8.43 3.75
N ARG A 178 -12.22 -8.83 2.53
CA ARG A 178 -11.44 -8.54 1.32
C ARG A 178 -11.93 -7.25 0.65
N ARG A 179 -11.00 -6.39 0.26
CA ARG A 179 -11.24 -5.23 -0.61
C ARG A 179 -10.33 -5.32 -1.83
N ASP A 180 -10.94 -5.30 -3.01
CA ASP A 180 -10.23 -5.30 -4.28
C ASP A 180 -10.29 -3.92 -4.90
N THR A 181 -9.14 -3.44 -5.36
CA THR A 181 -8.99 -2.14 -6.01
C THR A 181 -8.12 -2.26 -7.26
N ASP A 182 -8.21 -1.26 -8.14
CA ASP A 182 -7.29 -1.14 -9.26
C ASP A 182 -5.83 -1.12 -8.78
N ILE A 183 -4.93 -1.71 -9.56
CA ILE A 183 -3.51 -1.81 -9.18
C ILE A 183 -2.87 -0.43 -8.94
N GLY A 184 -3.37 0.64 -9.56
CA GLY A 184 -2.92 2.01 -9.33
C GLY A 184 -3.13 2.49 -7.89
N ALA A 185 -4.04 1.87 -7.12
CA ALA A 185 -4.21 2.14 -5.69
C ALA A 185 -3.01 1.68 -4.84
N ALA A 186 -2.24 0.69 -5.32
CA ALA A 186 -0.98 0.29 -4.68
C ALA A 186 0.14 1.29 -4.95
N ASN A 187 0.17 1.85 -6.17
CA ASN A 187 1.18 2.81 -6.58
C ASN A 187 0.71 3.62 -7.81
N PRO A 188 0.70 4.97 -7.74
CA PRO A 188 0.23 5.83 -8.82
C PRO A 188 1.12 5.83 -10.07
N ASN A 189 2.36 5.34 -9.99
CA ASN A 189 3.27 5.23 -11.15
C ASN A 189 3.03 3.98 -11.98
N ILE A 190 2.06 3.13 -11.61
CA ILE A 190 1.68 1.98 -12.43
C ILE A 190 0.88 2.50 -13.63
N GLY A 191 1.48 2.38 -14.82
CA GLY A 191 0.85 2.76 -16.09
C GLY A 191 -0.15 1.72 -16.58
N ASP A 192 -0.54 1.83 -17.85
CA ASP A 192 -1.45 0.87 -18.48
C ASP A 192 -0.84 -0.54 -18.51
N TYR A 193 -1.41 -1.44 -17.71
CA TYR A 193 -0.95 -2.82 -17.56
C TYR A 193 -1.06 -3.61 -18.86
N ARG A 194 -1.98 -3.24 -19.77
CA ARG A 194 -2.20 -3.92 -21.06
C ARG A 194 -1.00 -3.87 -21.99
N ARG A 195 -0.02 -3.02 -21.67
CA ARG A 195 1.28 -2.98 -22.35
C ARG A 195 2.14 -4.22 -22.05
N TYR A 196 1.88 -4.91 -20.94
CA TYR A 196 2.76 -5.97 -20.42
C TYR A 196 2.03 -7.28 -20.15
N ILE A 197 0.77 -7.23 -19.72
CA ILE A 197 -0.01 -8.42 -19.36
C ILE A 197 -1.44 -8.28 -19.86
N ASP A 198 -2.03 -9.41 -20.26
CA ASP A 198 -3.41 -9.49 -20.72
C ASP A 198 -4.40 -9.45 -19.56
N ASP A 199 -4.09 -10.20 -18.49
CA ASP A 199 -4.92 -10.33 -17.32
C ASP A 199 -4.87 -9.06 -16.46
N ARG A 200 -6.04 -8.61 -15.98
CA ARG A 200 -6.15 -7.42 -15.14
C ARG A 200 -5.46 -7.64 -13.79
N PRO A 201 -4.42 -6.87 -13.43
CA PRO A 201 -3.84 -6.89 -12.10
C PRO A 201 -4.73 -6.10 -11.12
N MET A 202 -4.80 -6.58 -9.88
CA MET A 202 -5.60 -6.01 -8.80
C MET A 202 -4.75 -5.87 -7.55
N PHE A 203 -5.05 -4.85 -6.76
CA PHE A 203 -4.54 -4.72 -5.40
C PHE A 203 -5.63 -5.16 -4.42
N ARG A 204 -5.39 -6.30 -3.77
CA ARG A 204 -6.31 -6.94 -2.82
C ARG A 204 -5.81 -6.70 -1.41
N GLN A 205 -6.70 -6.27 -0.53
CA GLN A 205 -6.38 -6.02 0.88
C GLN A 205 -7.29 -6.85 1.78
N PHE A 206 -6.72 -7.47 2.81
CA PHE A 206 -7.41 -8.37 3.72
C PHE A 206 -7.42 -7.79 5.12
N PHE A 207 -8.61 -7.46 5.63
CA PHE A 207 -8.80 -6.84 6.94
C PHE A 207 -9.40 -7.82 7.94
N CYS A 208 -9.01 -7.66 9.21
CA CYS A 208 -9.61 -8.39 10.31
C CYS A 208 -11.12 -8.06 10.38
N PRO A 209 -12.01 -9.06 10.36
CA PRO A 209 -13.45 -8.81 10.41
C PRO A 209 -13.90 -8.18 11.74
N GLY A 210 -13.17 -8.42 12.83
CA GLY A 210 -13.52 -7.93 14.16
C GLY A 210 -13.05 -6.50 14.46
N CYS A 211 -11.81 -6.15 14.10
CA CYS A 211 -11.25 -4.83 14.41
C CYS A 211 -10.96 -3.93 13.19
N GLY A 212 -11.04 -4.46 11.97
CA GLY A 212 -10.79 -3.72 10.73
C GLY A 212 -9.33 -3.41 10.47
N ALA A 213 -8.42 -4.06 11.21
CA ALA A 213 -6.98 -3.95 11.00
C ALA A 213 -6.53 -4.67 9.74
N LEU A 214 -5.57 -4.08 9.03
CA LEU A 214 -5.02 -4.67 7.83
C LEU A 214 -4.13 -5.86 8.21
N ILE A 215 -4.53 -7.05 7.78
CA ILE A 215 -3.82 -8.30 8.03
C ILE A 215 -2.78 -8.52 6.93
N GLU A 216 -3.20 -8.40 5.67
CA GLU A 216 -2.36 -8.69 4.51
C GLU A 216 -2.76 -7.89 3.27
N ASN A 217 -1.80 -7.69 2.36
CA ASN A 217 -2.05 -7.20 1.01
C ASN A 217 -1.57 -8.22 -0.03
N GLU A 218 -2.15 -8.18 -1.22
CA GLU A 218 -1.79 -9.05 -2.33
C GLU A 218 -1.91 -8.29 -3.65
N VAL A 219 -0.87 -8.40 -4.50
CA VAL A 219 -0.94 -8.01 -5.90
C VAL A 219 -1.11 -9.29 -6.71
N ALA A 220 -2.26 -9.44 -7.35
CA ALA A 220 -2.63 -10.65 -8.07
C ALA A 220 -3.49 -10.31 -9.27
N ARG A 221 -3.63 -11.23 -10.23
CA ARG A 221 -4.58 -11.07 -11.32
C ARG A 221 -5.99 -11.23 -10.80
N GLU A 222 -6.96 -10.60 -11.45
CA GLU A 222 -8.37 -10.57 -11.01
C GLU A 222 -8.90 -11.96 -10.65
N ASN A 223 -8.59 -12.98 -11.46
CA ASN A 223 -9.07 -14.36 -11.29
C ASN A 223 -8.12 -15.30 -10.54
N ASP A 224 -6.96 -14.83 -10.07
CA ASP A 224 -6.06 -15.69 -9.31
C ASP A 224 -6.73 -16.14 -7.99
N PRO A 225 -6.56 -17.40 -7.56
CA PRO A 225 -7.00 -17.83 -6.25
C PRO A 225 -6.31 -17.01 -5.16
N ILE A 226 -6.90 -16.96 -3.97
CA ILE A 226 -6.28 -16.30 -2.82
C ILE A 226 -4.99 -17.05 -2.48
N LEU A 227 -3.87 -16.32 -2.43
CA LEU A 227 -2.58 -16.91 -2.12
C LEU A 227 -2.57 -17.47 -0.69
N HIS A 228 -2.07 -18.69 -0.51
CA HIS A 228 -1.86 -19.31 0.80
C HIS A 228 -0.40 -19.07 1.23
N ASP A 229 -0.14 -17.93 1.87
CA ASP A 229 1.22 -17.46 2.13
C ASP A 229 1.96 -18.30 3.18
N ILE A 230 1.22 -18.91 4.11
CA ILE A 230 1.77 -19.62 5.26
C ILE A 230 1.04 -20.95 5.45
N GLU A 231 1.74 -22.05 5.19
CA GLU A 231 1.27 -23.40 5.49
C GLU A 231 1.99 -23.96 6.73
N LEU A 232 1.24 -24.29 7.77
CA LEU A 232 1.79 -24.76 9.05
C LEU A 232 1.53 -26.25 9.26
N HIS A 233 2.60 -27.02 9.41
CA HIS A 233 2.55 -28.42 9.82
C HIS A 233 2.62 -28.54 11.34
N VAL A 234 1.51 -28.23 12.01
CA VAL A 234 1.39 -28.35 13.47
C VAL A 234 1.17 -29.82 13.84
N ARG A 235 2.08 -30.39 14.64
CA ARG A 235 1.95 -31.74 15.22
C ARG A 235 1.18 -31.70 16.53
#